data_AF-A0AAX0Z1F4-F1
#
_entry.id   AF-A0AAX0Z1F4-F1
#
_cell.length_a   1.000
_cell.length_b   1.000
_cell.length_c   1.000
_cell.angle_alpha   90.00
_cell.angle_beta   90.00
_cell.angle_gamma   90.00
#
_symmetry.space_group_name_H-M   'P 1'
#
loop_
_entity.id
_entity.type
_entity.pdbx_description
1 polymer ?
#
loop_
_entity_poly.entity_id
_entity_poly.type
_entity_poly.pdbx_seq_one_letter_code
_entity_poly.pdbx_strand_id
1 'polypeptide(L)'
;VAFTGARVATDERMLPDSLRGYAPVVRGIAQSNAKVTVRQNGGVLYETAVAPGPFVIDDLYPTSGGGDLDVTVTEVDGREERFTVSFSAVPQALREGNQRFSVTAGALRDTGLAQDQLRFAEATYARGLSNHVTLLGGVQVADDFQSGLLGAAFNTPFGAIGADITHA
;
A
#
# COMPACT_ATOMS: atom_id res chain seq x y z
N VAL A 1 17.73 -7.50 -10.70
CA VAL A 1 19.01 -7.82 -11.37
C VAL A 1 19.47 -6.67 -12.26
N ALA A 2 20.76 -6.58 -12.60
CA ALA A 2 21.23 -5.62 -13.58
C ALA A 2 20.96 -6.15 -15.00
N PHE A 3 20.37 -5.33 -15.86
CA PHE A 3 20.02 -5.74 -17.23
C PHE A 3 20.21 -4.58 -18.21
N THR A 4 20.25 -4.92 -19.49
CA THR A 4 20.14 -3.98 -20.61
C THR A 4 18.82 -4.26 -21.31
N GLY A 5 17.93 -3.26 -21.39
CA GLY A 5 16.60 -3.42 -21.95
C GLY A 5 15.66 -2.27 -21.63
N ALA A 6 14.37 -2.57 -21.58
CA ALA A 6 13.32 -1.61 -21.26
C ALA A 6 12.58 -2.00 -19.98
N ARG A 7 12.17 -0.99 -19.21
CA ARG A 7 11.33 -1.17 -18.03
C ARG A 7 10.27 -0.07 -17.98
N VAL A 8 9.03 -0.48 -17.77
CA VAL A 8 7.91 0.40 -17.46
C VAL A 8 7.42 0.04 -16.07
N ALA A 9 7.47 0.99 -15.14
CA ALA A 9 7.08 0.74 -13.75
C ALA A 9 6.40 1.97 -13.15
N THR A 10 5.60 1.73 -12.12
CA THR A 10 5.05 2.79 -11.28
C THR A 10 6.17 3.51 -10.52
N ASP A 11 6.19 4.84 -10.55
CA ASP A 11 7.07 5.67 -9.72
C ASP A 11 6.27 6.28 -8.56
N GLU A 12 6.52 5.80 -7.34
CA GLU A 12 5.84 6.28 -6.13
C GLU A 12 6.16 7.75 -5.82
N ARG A 13 7.24 8.31 -6.38
CA ARG A 13 7.61 9.72 -6.18
C ARG A 13 6.72 10.68 -6.96
N MET A 14 5.93 10.17 -7.90
CA MET A 14 4.90 10.97 -8.58
C MET A 14 3.62 11.15 -7.76
N LEU A 15 3.46 10.39 -6.66
CA LEU A 15 2.36 10.58 -5.73
C LEU A 15 2.65 11.78 -4.81
N PRO A 16 1.61 12.56 -4.43
CA PRO A 16 1.71 13.51 -3.32
C PRO A 16 2.31 12.86 -2.07
N ASP A 17 3.04 13.65 -1.29
CA ASP A 17 3.78 13.15 -0.12
C ASP A 17 2.89 12.40 0.89
N SER A 18 1.63 12.79 1.03
CA SER A 18 0.62 12.13 1.86
C SER A 18 0.13 10.77 1.33
N LEU A 19 0.33 10.48 0.05
CA LEU A 19 -0.08 9.23 -0.60
C LEU A 19 1.09 8.26 -0.82
N ARG A 20 2.31 8.65 -0.44
CA ARG A 20 3.47 7.74 -0.49
C ARG A 20 3.39 6.76 0.67
N GLY A 21 3.74 5.50 0.43
CA GLY A 21 3.70 4.46 1.46
C GLY A 21 2.28 4.04 1.88
N TYR A 22 2.20 3.24 2.94
CA TYR A 22 0.94 2.75 3.48
C TYR A 22 0.45 3.61 4.63
N ALA A 23 -0.79 4.11 4.51
CA ALA A 23 -1.63 4.56 5.61
C ALA A 23 -3.08 4.16 5.30
N PRO A 24 -3.87 3.77 6.30
CA PRO A 24 -5.22 3.28 6.08
C PRO A 24 -6.14 4.44 5.69
N VAL A 25 -7.17 4.14 4.92
CA VAL A 25 -8.22 5.08 4.57
C VAL A 25 -9.25 5.11 5.71
N VAL A 26 -9.47 6.25 6.33
CA VAL A 26 -10.47 6.38 7.40
C VAL A 26 -11.83 6.66 6.76
N ARG A 27 -12.84 5.86 7.12
CA ARG A 27 -14.22 6.04 6.66
C ARG A 27 -15.14 6.14 7.86
N GLY A 28 -16.14 7.02 7.76
CA GLY A 28 -17.15 7.21 8.79
C GLY A 28 -18.36 7.95 8.25
N ILE A 29 -19.33 8.19 9.11
CA ILE A 29 -20.53 8.98 8.80
C ILE A 29 -20.65 10.06 9.86
N ALA A 30 -20.77 11.32 9.42
CA ALA A 30 -21.10 12.44 10.28
C ALA A 30 -22.61 12.70 10.24
N GLN A 31 -23.24 12.92 11.39
CA GLN A 31 -24.67 13.25 11.46
C GLN A 31 -24.93 14.74 11.22
N SER A 32 -23.92 15.58 11.45
CA SER A 32 -23.96 17.04 11.25
C SER A 32 -22.66 17.55 10.63
N ASN A 33 -22.43 18.87 10.65
CA ASN A 33 -21.12 19.43 10.33
C ASN A 33 -20.14 19.05 11.44
N ALA A 34 -19.37 17.99 11.24
CA ALA A 34 -18.52 17.44 12.29
C ALA A 34 -17.06 17.84 12.10
N LYS A 35 -16.33 17.88 13.20
CA LYS A 35 -14.87 17.90 13.21
C LYS A 35 -14.34 16.48 13.37
N VAL A 36 -13.53 16.03 12.43
CA VAL A 36 -12.87 14.72 12.50
C VAL A 36 -11.42 14.92 12.92
N THR A 37 -11.04 14.36 14.06
CA THR A 37 -9.67 14.36 14.57
C THR A 37 -9.14 12.93 14.56
N VAL A 38 -8.03 12.71 13.86
CA VAL A 38 -7.32 11.42 13.82
C VAL A 38 -6.08 11.51 14.69
N ARG A 39 -5.94 10.60 15.64
CA ARG A 39 -4.82 10.52 16.57
C ARG A 39 -4.08 9.20 16.44
N GLN A 40 -2.80 9.23 16.75
CA GLN A 40 -1.98 8.03 16.90
C GLN A 40 -1.06 8.23 18.10
N ASN A 41 -1.04 7.26 19.03
CA ASN A 41 -0.25 7.34 20.27
C ASN A 41 -0.51 8.67 21.05
N GLY A 42 -1.75 9.16 21.03
CA GLY A 42 -2.17 10.41 21.67
C GLY A 42 -1.85 11.70 20.91
N GLY A 43 -0.98 11.67 19.90
CA GLY A 43 -0.68 12.81 19.04
C GLY A 43 -1.73 12.99 17.94
N VAL A 44 -2.08 14.24 17.60
CA VAL A 44 -2.99 14.53 16.48
C VAL A 44 -2.21 14.43 15.17
N LEU A 45 -2.63 13.51 14.29
CA LEU A 45 -2.06 13.35 12.96
C LEU A 45 -2.80 14.18 11.91
N TYR A 46 -4.11 14.34 12.07
CA TYR A 46 -4.97 15.00 11.11
C TYR A 46 -6.20 15.58 11.80
N GLU A 47 -6.63 16.77 11.40
CA GLU A 47 -7.86 17.38 11.88
C GLU A 47 -8.51 18.15 10.73
N THR A 48 -9.78 17.84 10.43
CA THR A 48 -10.55 18.52 9.37
C THR A 48 -12.02 18.63 9.74
N ALA A 49 -12.73 19.54 9.08
CA ALA A 49 -14.18 19.63 9.16
C ALA A 49 -14.82 18.89 7.98
N VAL A 50 -15.87 18.13 8.23
CA VAL A 50 -16.62 17.38 7.22
C VAL A 50 -18.10 17.80 7.23
N ALA A 51 -18.72 17.76 6.06
CA ALA A 51 -20.16 17.98 5.93
C ALA A 51 -20.96 16.77 6.48
N PRO A 52 -22.27 16.93 6.75
CA PRO A 52 -23.12 15.82 7.16
C PRO A 52 -23.17 14.74 6.07
N GLY A 53 -23.06 13.48 6.49
CA GLY A 53 -23.06 12.31 5.62
C GLY A 53 -21.77 11.49 5.68
N PRO A 54 -21.62 10.52 4.78
CA PRO A 54 -20.41 9.70 4.68
C PRO A 54 -19.19 10.56 4.33
N PHE A 55 -18.06 10.30 4.99
CA PHE A 55 -16.78 10.94 4.69
C PHE A 55 -15.66 9.90 4.51
N VAL A 56 -14.62 10.31 3.80
CA VAL A 56 -13.42 9.52 3.55
C VAL A 56 -12.20 10.42 3.75
N ILE A 57 -11.22 9.94 4.51
CA ILE A 57 -9.91 10.57 4.68
C ILE A 57 -8.86 9.60 4.14
N ASP A 58 -8.32 9.91 2.97
CA ASP A 58 -7.34 9.10 2.24
C ASP A 58 -5.96 9.77 2.08
N ASP A 59 -5.77 10.93 2.69
CA ASP A 59 -4.58 11.78 2.62
C ASP A 59 -3.78 11.82 3.93
N LEU A 60 -3.96 10.82 4.80
CA LEU A 60 -3.14 10.67 6.01
C LEU A 60 -1.67 10.41 5.64
N TYR A 61 -0.76 11.19 6.19
CA TYR A 61 0.67 10.95 6.03
C TYR A 61 1.05 9.57 6.61
N PRO A 62 1.88 8.78 5.89
CA PRO A 62 2.40 7.53 6.43
C PRO A 62 3.24 7.80 7.67
N THR A 63 2.94 7.12 8.77
CA THR A 63 3.83 7.12 9.94
C THR A 63 4.69 5.87 9.90
N SER A 64 5.98 6.02 10.22
CA SER A 64 6.95 4.92 10.20
C SER A 64 6.77 3.90 11.33
N GLY A 65 5.93 4.22 12.32
CA GLY A 65 5.57 3.34 13.42
C GLY A 65 4.14 2.82 13.24
N GLY A 66 3.97 1.50 13.32
CA GLY A 66 2.64 0.91 13.50
C GLY A 66 1.97 1.40 14.78
N GLY A 67 0.67 1.15 14.90
CA GLY A 67 -0.13 1.56 16.06
C GLY A 67 -1.46 2.16 15.60
N ASP A 68 -2.52 1.74 16.25
CA ASP A 68 -3.88 2.05 15.85
C ASP A 68 -4.15 3.55 15.77
N LEU A 69 -5.04 3.91 14.84
CA LEU A 69 -5.54 5.26 14.70
C LEU A 69 -6.82 5.43 15.51
N ASP A 70 -6.82 6.35 16.46
CA ASP A 70 -8.01 6.75 17.20
C ASP A 70 -8.69 7.89 16.45
N VAL A 71 -9.90 7.63 15.96
CA VAL A 71 -10.69 8.60 15.22
C VAL A 71 -11.80 9.12 16.13
N THR A 72 -11.85 10.43 16.32
CA THR A 72 -12.93 11.10 17.02
C THR A 72 -13.69 11.98 16.03
N VAL A 73 -15.00 11.79 15.95
CA VAL A 73 -15.94 12.63 15.20
C VAL A 73 -16.72 13.46 16.21
N THR A 74 -16.41 14.75 16.29
CA THR A 74 -17.11 15.71 17.17
C THR A 74 -18.17 16.46 16.37
N GLU A 75 -19.44 16.20 16.69
CA GLU A 75 -20.60 16.82 16.05
C GLU A 75 -20.81 18.27 16.53
N VAL A 76 -21.66 19.04 15.84
CA VAL A 76 -21.95 20.44 16.22
C VAL A 76 -22.60 20.58 17.60
N ASP A 77 -23.29 19.55 18.06
CA ASP A 77 -23.94 19.50 19.38
C ASP A 77 -22.98 19.09 20.50
N GLY A 78 -21.71 18.84 20.18
CA GLY A 78 -20.67 18.41 21.11
C GLY A 78 -20.65 16.91 21.38
N ARG A 79 -21.53 16.12 20.76
CA ARG A 79 -21.48 14.66 20.83
C ARG A 79 -20.23 14.15 20.13
N GLU A 80 -19.54 13.22 20.76
CA GLU A 80 -18.36 12.57 20.19
C GLU A 80 -18.64 11.12 19.86
N GLU A 81 -18.31 10.71 18.65
CA GLU A 81 -18.23 9.31 18.24
C GLU A 81 -16.75 8.93 18.10
N ARG A 82 -16.36 7.79 18.68
CA ARG A 82 -14.98 7.34 18.68
C ARG A 82 -14.90 5.92 18.15
N PHE A 83 -13.97 5.69 17.23
CA PHE A 83 -13.67 4.37 16.71
C PHE A 83 -12.19 4.25 16.35
N THR A 84 -11.72 3.02 16.28
CA THR A 84 -10.31 2.70 16.08
C THR A 84 -10.10 2.05 14.72
N VAL A 85 -9.09 2.50 13.97
CA VAL A 85 -8.68 1.91 12.69
C VAL A 85 -7.30 1.28 12.86
N SER A 86 -7.23 -0.05 12.69
CA SER A 86 -6.00 -0.79 12.88
C SER A 86 -4.93 -0.43 11.86
N PHE A 87 -3.73 -0.12 12.32
CA PHE A 87 -2.61 0.28 11.46
C PHE A 87 -1.35 -0.52 11.74
N SER A 88 -0.95 -1.32 10.75
CA SER A 88 0.33 -1.99 10.72
C SER A 88 0.90 -1.97 9.31
N ALA A 89 2.10 -1.40 9.15
CA ALA A 89 2.77 -1.29 7.87
C ALA A 89 3.69 -2.50 7.65
N VAL A 90 3.26 -3.47 6.84
CA VAL A 90 4.15 -4.48 6.26
C VAL A 90 4.67 -4.02 4.90
N PRO A 91 5.92 -4.40 4.50
CA PRO A 91 6.54 -3.92 3.26
C PRO A 91 5.73 -4.17 1.97
N GLN A 92 4.85 -5.18 1.98
CA GLN A 92 4.01 -5.56 0.85
C GLN A 92 2.61 -4.89 0.86
N ALA A 93 2.24 -4.16 1.91
CA ALA A 93 0.92 -3.51 1.99
C ALA A 93 0.87 -2.23 1.14
N LEU A 94 -0.23 -2.07 0.39
CA LEU A 94 -0.54 -0.87 -0.36
C LEU A 94 -1.80 -0.22 0.20
N ARG A 95 -1.86 1.12 0.14
CA ARG A 95 -3.09 1.86 0.46
C ARG A 95 -4.21 1.35 -0.45
N GLU A 96 -5.43 1.31 0.08
CA GLU A 96 -6.58 0.90 -0.70
C GLU A 96 -6.71 1.74 -1.99
N GLY A 97 -6.97 1.07 -3.11
CA GLY A 97 -7.07 1.70 -4.43
C GLY A 97 -5.71 1.92 -5.11
N ASN A 98 -4.60 1.97 -4.36
CA ASN A 98 -3.28 2.10 -4.96
C ASN A 98 -2.85 0.78 -5.62
N GLN A 99 -2.10 0.94 -6.71
CA GLN A 99 -1.52 -0.17 -7.45
C GLN A 99 -0.06 0.12 -7.77
N ARG A 100 0.74 -0.93 -7.78
CA ARG A 100 2.14 -0.89 -8.18
C ARG A 100 2.37 -1.95 -9.24
N PHE A 101 2.93 -1.57 -10.38
CA PHE A 101 3.30 -2.52 -11.41
C PHE A 101 4.71 -2.27 -11.92
N SER A 102 5.34 -3.33 -12.42
CA SER A 102 6.61 -3.25 -13.12
C SER A 102 6.62 -4.31 -14.21
N VAL A 103 6.90 -3.88 -15.43
CA VAL A 103 7.13 -4.77 -16.58
C VAL A 103 8.53 -4.49 -17.08
N THR A 104 9.36 -5.51 -17.11
CA THR A 104 10.76 -5.44 -17.54
C THR A 104 11.00 -6.46 -18.63
N ALA A 105 11.69 -6.07 -19.69
CA ALA A 105 12.18 -6.99 -20.71
C ALA A 105 13.59 -6.60 -21.13
N GLY A 106 14.51 -7.55 -21.17
CA GLY A 106 15.90 -7.28 -21.51
C GLY A 106 16.79 -8.50 -21.44
N ALA A 107 18.10 -8.26 -21.54
CA ALA A 107 19.12 -9.26 -21.33
C ALA A 107 19.82 -9.00 -20.00
N LEU A 108 20.07 -10.08 -19.23
CA LEU A 108 20.85 -10.02 -18.02
C LEU A 108 22.25 -9.48 -18.35
N ARG A 109 22.72 -8.51 -17.55
CA ARG A 109 24.07 -7.98 -17.69
C ARG A 109 24.95 -8.69 -16.68
N ASP A 110 25.54 -9.80 -17.12
CA ASP A 110 26.54 -10.51 -16.32
C ASP A 110 27.92 -9.85 -16.48
N THR A 111 28.66 -9.76 -15.38
CA THR A 111 30.06 -9.31 -15.33
C THR A 111 31.05 -10.49 -15.33
N GLY A 112 30.56 -11.74 -15.32
CA GLY A 112 31.36 -12.96 -15.34
C GLY A 112 31.23 -13.75 -16.65
N LEU A 113 32.38 -14.06 -17.26
CA LEU A 113 32.66 -15.13 -18.23
C LEU A 113 31.50 -15.63 -19.10
N ALA A 114 31.38 -15.04 -20.29
CA ALA A 114 30.98 -15.69 -21.56
C ALA A 114 29.77 -16.66 -21.51
N GLN A 115 28.72 -16.31 -20.77
CA GLN A 115 27.41 -16.94 -20.94
C GLN A 115 26.61 -16.11 -21.96
N ASP A 116 25.88 -16.79 -22.85
CA ASP A 116 24.96 -16.14 -23.80
C ASP A 116 24.09 -15.11 -23.06
N GLN A 117 23.75 -14.01 -23.75
CA GLN A 117 22.86 -12.98 -23.18
C GLN A 117 21.52 -13.61 -22.80
N LEU A 118 21.38 -14.01 -21.54
CA LEU A 118 20.15 -14.60 -21.02
C LEU A 118 19.05 -13.55 -21.12
N ARG A 119 18.09 -13.79 -22.02
CA ARG A 119 16.95 -12.89 -22.20
C ARG A 119 15.90 -13.23 -21.18
N PHE A 120 15.28 -12.21 -20.62
CA PHE A 120 14.19 -12.39 -19.69
C PHE A 120 13.11 -11.33 -19.90
N ALA A 121 11.90 -11.70 -19.51
CA ALA A 121 10.79 -10.81 -19.28
C ALA A 121 10.21 -11.10 -17.90
N GLU A 122 9.90 -10.05 -17.15
CA GLU A 122 9.19 -10.15 -15.89
C GLU A 122 8.06 -9.14 -15.85
N ALA A 123 6.97 -9.52 -15.20
CA ALA A 123 5.87 -8.62 -14.89
C ALA A 123 5.44 -8.85 -13.45
N THR A 124 5.33 -7.78 -12.68
CA THR A 124 4.79 -7.80 -11.32
C THR A 124 3.66 -6.80 -11.20
N TYR A 125 2.65 -7.16 -10.41
CA TYR A 125 1.49 -6.34 -10.14
C TYR A 125 1.07 -6.52 -8.69
N ALA A 126 0.85 -5.42 -7.98
CA ALA A 126 0.30 -5.40 -6.64
C ALA A 126 -0.83 -4.38 -6.55
N ARG A 127 -1.86 -4.68 -5.76
CA ARG A 127 -3.04 -3.83 -5.58
C ARG A 127 -3.56 -3.89 -4.15
N GLY A 128 -3.71 -2.73 -3.53
CA GLY A 128 -4.43 -2.57 -2.27
C GLY A 128 -5.94 -2.68 -2.52
N LEU A 129 -6.55 -3.79 -2.10
CA LEU A 129 -7.99 -4.01 -2.27
C LEU A 129 -8.82 -3.33 -1.18
N SER A 130 -8.27 -3.28 0.04
CA SER A 130 -8.87 -2.62 1.20
C SER A 130 -7.79 -2.25 2.21
N ASN A 131 -8.16 -1.57 3.29
CA ASN A 131 -7.27 -1.38 4.45
C ASN A 131 -6.72 -2.69 5.03
N HIS A 132 -7.40 -3.83 4.78
CA HIS A 132 -7.04 -5.11 5.36
C HIS A 132 -6.33 -6.04 4.39
N VAL A 133 -6.41 -5.82 3.08
CA VAL A 133 -5.94 -6.78 2.08
C VAL A 133 -5.20 -6.08 0.95
N THR A 134 -3.97 -6.51 0.70
CA THR A 134 -3.21 -6.23 -0.52
C THR A 134 -2.88 -7.53 -1.22
N LEU A 135 -3.11 -7.60 -2.53
CA LEU A 135 -2.69 -8.75 -3.34
C LEU A 135 -1.45 -8.39 -4.14
N LEU A 136 -0.57 -9.36 -4.33
CA LEU A 136 0.60 -9.26 -5.20
C LEU A 136 0.71 -10.50 -6.08
N GLY A 137 1.17 -10.30 -7.30
CA GLY A 137 1.40 -11.37 -8.25
C GLY A 137 2.51 -10.99 -9.22
N GLY A 138 3.14 -12.01 -9.79
CA GLY A 138 4.18 -11.81 -10.77
C GLY A 138 4.47 -13.04 -11.59
N VAL A 139 5.10 -12.81 -12.72
CA VAL A 139 5.60 -13.86 -13.61
C VAL A 139 6.98 -13.46 -14.09
N GLN A 140 7.85 -14.44 -14.27
CA GLN A 140 9.15 -14.27 -14.87
C GLN A 140 9.37 -15.38 -15.89
N VAL A 141 9.90 -15.04 -17.06
CA VAL A 141 10.23 -15.98 -18.12
C VAL A 141 11.61 -15.62 -18.66
N ALA A 142 12.45 -16.62 -18.84
CA ALA A 142 13.75 -16.56 -19.48
C ALA A 142 13.96 -17.83 -20.32
N ASP A 143 15.06 -17.91 -21.08
CA ASP A 143 15.27 -18.95 -22.08
C ASP A 143 15.07 -20.39 -21.56
N ASP A 144 15.48 -20.68 -20.31
CA ASP A 144 15.29 -21.99 -19.64
C ASP A 144 14.69 -21.88 -18.23
N PHE A 145 13.99 -20.78 -17.93
CA PHE A 145 13.43 -20.54 -16.60
C PHE A 145 12.07 -19.86 -16.70
N GLN A 146 11.09 -20.37 -15.98
CA GLN A 146 9.80 -19.73 -15.85
C GLN A 146 9.39 -19.79 -14.40
N SER A 147 8.81 -18.72 -13.88
CA SER A 147 8.30 -18.72 -12.52
C SER A 147 7.03 -17.87 -12.40
N GLY A 148 6.19 -18.26 -11.43
CA GLY A 148 4.99 -17.54 -11.04
C GLY A 148 5.03 -17.23 -9.54
N LEU A 149 4.65 -16.01 -9.20
CA LEU A 149 4.52 -15.49 -7.84
C LEU A 149 3.05 -15.16 -7.58
N LEU A 150 2.55 -15.59 -6.43
CA LEU A 150 1.27 -15.14 -5.88
C LEU A 150 1.43 -14.90 -4.38
N GLY A 151 0.94 -13.77 -3.89
CA GLY A 151 0.99 -13.45 -2.48
C GLY A 151 -0.10 -12.48 -2.05
N ALA A 152 -0.19 -12.32 -0.73
CA ALA A 152 -1.10 -11.39 -0.11
C ALA A 152 -0.53 -10.86 1.20
N ALA A 153 -0.86 -9.61 1.51
CA ALA A 153 -0.62 -9.01 2.81
C ALA A 153 -1.96 -8.68 3.48
N PHE A 154 -2.07 -9.05 4.75
CA PHE A 154 -3.24 -8.84 5.59
C PHE A 154 -2.91 -7.92 6.76
N ASN A 155 -3.71 -6.87 6.97
CA ASN A 155 -3.60 -6.01 8.13
C ASN A 155 -4.74 -6.32 9.12
N THR A 156 -4.38 -6.80 10.30
CA THR A 156 -5.29 -7.23 11.36
C THR A 156 -5.14 -6.33 12.59
N PRO A 157 -6.11 -6.36 13.54
CA PRO A 157 -5.97 -5.64 14.80
C PRO A 157 -4.75 -6.02 15.65
N PHE A 158 -4.15 -7.19 15.42
CA PHE A 158 -2.97 -7.66 16.16
C PHE A 158 -1.65 -7.41 15.40
N GLY A 159 -1.72 -6.75 14.24
CA GLY A 159 -0.58 -6.48 13.36
C GLY A 159 -0.84 -6.94 11.93
N ALA A 160 0.16 -6.78 11.06
CA ALA A 160 0.09 -7.20 9.68
C ALA A 160 1.00 -8.39 9.38
N ILE A 161 0.52 -9.27 8.49
CA ILE A 161 1.23 -10.45 8.01
C ILE A 161 1.22 -10.46 6.48
N GLY A 162 2.35 -10.82 5.87
CA GLY A 162 2.46 -11.02 4.43
C GLY A 162 2.99 -12.41 4.14
N ALA A 163 2.43 -13.06 3.12
CA ALA A 163 2.90 -14.35 2.64
C ALA A 163 2.79 -14.41 1.12
N ASP A 164 3.82 -14.99 0.50
CA ASP A 164 3.87 -15.24 -0.93
C ASP A 164 4.44 -16.62 -1.23
N ILE A 165 4.00 -17.17 -2.36
CA ILE A 165 4.46 -18.44 -2.90
C ILE A 165 5.01 -18.15 -4.29
N THR A 166 6.24 -18.57 -4.51
CA THR A 166 6.88 -18.57 -5.83
C THR A 166 7.10 -20.01 -6.27
N HIS A 167 6.69 -20.35 -7.48
CA HIS A 167 6.97 -21.63 -8.13
C HIS A 167 7.75 -21.40 -9.42
N ALA A 168 8.75 -22.24 -9.68
CA ALA A 168 9.61 -22.17 -10.86
C ALA A 168 9.80 -23.57 -11.45
#